data_AF-A0A8T2K828-F1
#
_entry.id   AF-A0A8T2K828-F1
#
_cell.length_a   1.000
_cell.length_b   1.000
_cell.length_c   1.000
_cell.angle_alpha   90.00
_cell.angle_beta   90.00
_cell.angle_gamma   90.00
#
_symmetry.space_group_name_H-M   'P 1'
#
loop_
_entity.id
_entity.type
_entity.pdbx_description
1 polymer ?
#
loop_
_entity_poly.entity_id
_entity_poly.type
_entity_poly.pdbx_seq_one_letter_code
_entity_poly.pdbx_strand_id
1 'polypeptide(L)'
;MLLPYPPYFNHGPSHNHRKVRDCQSFVHGNRTYEEWPSNNATWLPFSTTSVFESKFPSKNNMKTVYGHFTFINNPLRTFSVLEPGGPGGCNLKTTATVEETAVHGRCFVAQNGGFFNVNTGRCFGNIVSDGKLVQNSGGIQNAQFGIKADGTLVFGYLSEEQVLEEDNPFVQLLSGVVWLLRNGEVYINQSKAAECDETQTTGNFDYFINVTSARTAVGHDQDGRLILFHADGQTNDRGLSLWEVANFLKDQGVINAINLDGGGSATLVINGTLASYPSDHCEFNPMWRCPRRISTIVCVHEPFCDPPDCTGHGQCVLGECHCVGFWTGPACSVLRCRSSNCSSHGICTEGGCVCNNGWIGPSCNVSCPQGYYGEGCRGKCHCQNNATCDHVYGTCQCLDGYTGVLCEEVCPLGSYGPQCQNPCHCKNQCYCHHATGSCNKTQEPTEMLTIVGQCMETLLCTSWMKNLHPETAKNIFTERTWAVLTSTLALLLVLSAGFNVILFGKRNIEDWKYSYHQLQEIKGNLEVPDVLEPFDLHEPQGDIDLFHFKDGNPRS
;
A
#
# COMPACT_ATOMS: atom_id res chain seq x y z
N MET A 1 31.28 24.13 -18.52
CA MET A 1 30.00 23.66 -19.11
C MET A 1 30.24 23.00 -20.45
N LEU A 2 29.39 22.06 -20.84
CA LEU A 2 29.44 21.34 -22.11
C LEU A 2 28.04 21.44 -22.74
N LEU A 3 27.91 22.20 -23.83
CA LEU A 3 26.61 22.57 -24.37
C LEU A 3 26.54 22.23 -25.86
N PRO A 4 25.48 21.53 -26.31
CA PRO A 4 25.30 21.22 -27.73
C PRO A 4 24.79 22.43 -28.55
N TYR A 5 23.97 23.31 -27.95
CA TYR A 5 23.30 24.41 -28.64
C TYR A 5 23.44 25.75 -27.88
N PRO A 6 24.26 26.69 -28.36
CA PRO A 6 24.28 28.07 -27.86
C PRO A 6 23.48 29.04 -28.76
N PRO A 7 22.75 30.03 -28.21
CA PRO A 7 22.50 30.32 -26.79
C PRO A 7 21.40 29.42 -26.17
N TYR A 8 21.40 29.34 -24.83
CA TYR A 8 20.59 28.42 -23.99
C TYR A 8 19.06 28.37 -24.21
N PHE A 9 18.49 29.20 -25.08
CA PHE A 9 17.05 29.37 -25.25
C PHE A 9 16.41 28.35 -26.20
N ASN A 10 17.15 27.90 -27.23
CA ASN A 10 16.66 26.92 -28.21
C ASN A 10 17.52 25.65 -28.11
N HIS A 11 16.97 24.63 -27.45
CA HIS A 11 17.61 23.32 -27.33
C HIS A 11 16.97 22.36 -28.35
N GLY A 12 17.81 21.70 -29.15
CA GLY A 12 17.38 20.83 -30.25
C GLY A 12 17.25 21.56 -31.59
N PRO A 13 17.10 20.80 -32.69
CA PRO A 13 16.88 21.37 -34.02
C PRO A 13 15.48 21.95 -34.17
N SER A 14 15.31 22.96 -35.03
CA SER A 14 13.99 23.54 -35.34
C SER A 14 13.16 22.77 -36.38
N HIS A 15 13.77 21.78 -37.06
CA HIS A 15 13.08 21.03 -38.10
C HIS A 15 12.20 19.91 -37.53
N ASN A 16 11.20 19.50 -38.32
CA ASN A 16 10.24 18.50 -37.89
C ASN A 16 10.75 17.05 -38.05
N HIS A 17 10.04 16.11 -37.41
CA HIS A 17 10.30 14.66 -37.50
C HIS A 17 10.37 14.13 -38.95
N ARG A 18 9.55 14.69 -39.85
CA ARG A 18 9.55 14.31 -41.27
C ARG A 18 10.92 14.51 -41.91
N LYS A 19 11.62 15.62 -41.61
CA LYS A 19 12.97 15.87 -42.12
C LYS A 19 13.96 14.82 -41.64
N VAL A 20 13.90 14.41 -40.37
CA VAL A 20 14.76 13.35 -39.82
C VAL A 20 14.56 12.05 -40.57
N ARG A 21 13.31 11.66 -40.80
CA ARG A 21 12.95 10.46 -41.56
C ARG A 21 13.40 10.53 -43.03
N ASP A 22 13.22 11.67 -43.67
CA ASP A 22 13.52 11.80 -45.10
C ASP A 22 15.04 11.94 -45.36
N CYS A 23 15.82 12.38 -44.37
CA CYS A 23 17.28 12.53 -44.46
C CYS A 23 18.09 11.35 -43.90
N GLN A 24 17.46 10.34 -43.29
CA GLN A 24 18.18 9.16 -42.78
C GLN A 24 18.60 8.20 -43.90
N SER A 25 19.51 7.26 -43.57
CA SER A 25 19.95 6.23 -44.51
C SER A 25 18.77 5.36 -44.99
N PHE A 26 18.72 5.06 -46.29
CA PHE A 26 17.69 4.23 -46.90
C PHE A 26 17.56 2.83 -46.27
N VAL A 27 18.65 2.32 -45.67
CA VAL A 27 18.70 1.02 -44.99
C VAL A 27 17.71 0.94 -43.82
N HIS A 28 17.34 2.09 -43.23
CA HIS A 28 16.41 2.18 -42.11
C HIS A 28 14.95 2.46 -42.55
N GLY A 29 14.70 2.61 -43.85
CA GLY A 29 13.37 2.90 -44.40
C GLY A 29 12.74 4.13 -43.75
N ASN A 30 11.51 3.97 -43.25
CA ASN A 30 10.76 5.03 -42.56
C ASN A 30 10.89 4.99 -41.03
N ARG A 31 11.63 4.03 -40.47
CA ARG A 31 11.75 3.85 -39.02
C ARG A 31 12.87 4.73 -38.49
N THR A 32 12.54 5.66 -37.58
CA THR A 32 13.50 6.62 -37.00
C THR A 32 13.94 6.24 -35.58
N TYR A 33 13.52 5.08 -35.11
CA TYR A 33 13.80 4.52 -33.78
C TYR A 33 14.03 3.01 -33.90
N GLU A 34 14.59 2.39 -32.87
CA GLU A 34 14.65 0.94 -32.71
C GLU A 34 13.91 0.51 -31.45
N GLU A 35 13.38 -0.71 -31.49
CA GLU A 35 12.72 -1.35 -30.35
C GLU A 35 13.45 -2.63 -29.98
N TRP A 36 13.47 -2.94 -28.69
CA TRP A 36 14.01 -4.18 -28.17
C TRP A 36 13.20 -4.64 -26.96
N PRO A 37 12.87 -5.95 -26.81
CA PRO A 37 12.23 -6.43 -25.61
C PRO A 37 13.17 -6.26 -24.41
N SER A 38 12.69 -5.68 -23.31
CA SER A 38 13.50 -5.63 -22.09
C SER A 38 13.70 -7.02 -21.49
N ASN A 39 14.86 -7.19 -20.85
CA ASN A 39 15.13 -8.33 -19.99
C ASN A 39 14.08 -8.37 -18.87
N ASN A 40 13.49 -9.54 -18.58
CA ASN A 40 12.46 -9.71 -17.55
C ASN A 40 12.94 -10.57 -16.36
N ALA A 41 14.25 -10.68 -16.16
CA ALA A 41 14.84 -11.52 -15.11
C ALA A 41 14.52 -10.96 -13.72
N THR A 42 13.93 -11.79 -12.85
CA THR A 42 13.54 -11.41 -11.49
C THR A 42 14.54 -11.85 -10.41
N TRP A 43 15.60 -12.56 -10.78
CA TRP A 43 16.62 -12.99 -9.83
C TRP A 43 17.58 -11.85 -9.46
N LEU A 44 18.08 -11.89 -8.23
CA LEU A 44 19.09 -10.97 -7.75
C LEU A 44 20.46 -11.24 -8.40
N PRO A 45 21.30 -10.21 -8.58
CA PRO A 45 21.04 -8.80 -8.26
C PRO A 45 20.26 -8.07 -9.39
N PHE A 46 19.43 -7.08 -9.02
CA PHE A 46 18.70 -6.25 -10.00
C PHE A 46 19.62 -5.37 -10.84
N SER A 47 20.80 -5.04 -10.32
CA SER A 47 21.84 -4.39 -11.12
C SER A 47 23.22 -4.87 -10.71
N THR A 48 24.18 -4.72 -11.61
CA THR A 48 25.60 -4.90 -11.32
C THR A 48 26.36 -3.69 -11.85
N THR A 49 27.07 -2.98 -10.96
CA THR A 49 27.93 -1.86 -11.34
C THR A 49 29.39 -2.30 -11.35
N SER A 50 30.06 -2.09 -12.48
CA SER A 50 31.48 -2.38 -12.68
C SER A 50 32.25 -1.09 -12.90
N VAL A 51 33.34 -0.91 -12.15
CA VAL A 51 34.28 0.20 -12.34
C VAL A 51 35.22 -0.15 -13.49
N PHE A 52 35.56 0.83 -14.33
CA PHE A 52 36.64 0.67 -15.31
C PHE A 52 37.69 1.77 -15.14
N GLU A 53 38.95 1.37 -15.36
CA GLU A 53 40.08 2.26 -15.63
C GLU A 53 40.65 1.82 -16.98
N SER A 54 40.42 2.60 -18.02
CA SER A 54 40.75 2.21 -19.40
C SER A 54 41.60 3.26 -20.09
N LYS A 55 42.51 2.80 -20.96
CA LYS A 55 43.40 3.68 -21.73
C LYS A 55 42.85 3.91 -23.13
N PHE A 56 42.79 5.17 -23.54
CA PHE A 56 42.32 5.59 -24.85
C PHE A 56 43.43 6.32 -25.61
N PRO A 57 43.54 6.15 -26.93
CA PRO A 57 44.51 6.87 -27.74
C PRO A 57 44.17 8.37 -27.79
N SER A 58 45.18 9.21 -27.58
CA SER A 58 45.16 10.65 -27.78
C SER A 58 46.31 11.04 -28.70
N LYS A 59 46.24 12.22 -29.35
CA LYS A 59 47.08 12.61 -30.52
C LYS A 59 48.56 12.19 -30.45
N ASN A 60 49.20 12.23 -29.28
CA ASN A 60 50.59 11.80 -29.07
C ASN A 60 50.81 10.94 -27.80
N ASN A 61 49.75 10.45 -27.15
CA ASN A 61 49.86 9.72 -25.87
C ASN A 61 48.61 8.86 -25.59
N MET A 62 48.66 8.03 -24.55
CA MET A 62 47.46 7.38 -24.01
C MET A 62 46.87 8.23 -22.89
N LYS A 63 45.55 8.40 -22.85
CA LYS A 63 44.82 8.99 -21.71
C LYS A 63 44.12 7.89 -20.93
N THR A 64 44.18 7.94 -19.60
CA THR A 64 43.41 7.05 -18.73
C THR A 64 42.08 7.71 -18.39
N VAL A 65 40.98 6.96 -18.50
CA VAL A 65 39.64 7.40 -18.13
C VAL A 65 39.06 6.42 -17.12
N TYR A 66 38.45 7.01 -16.09
CA TYR A 66 37.75 6.31 -15.02
C TYR A 66 36.24 6.41 -15.27
N GLY A 67 35.52 5.36 -14.93
CA GLY A 67 34.08 5.38 -15.07
C GLY A 67 33.44 4.08 -14.63
N HIS A 68 32.15 3.95 -14.96
CA HIS A 68 31.32 2.86 -14.54
C HIS A 68 30.41 2.38 -15.66
N PHE A 69 30.17 1.07 -15.68
CA PHE A 69 29.04 0.44 -16.36
C PHE A 69 28.09 -0.11 -15.31
N THR A 70 26.80 0.21 -15.41
CA THR A 70 25.76 -0.42 -14.61
C THR A 70 24.85 -1.21 -15.53
N PHE A 71 24.78 -2.52 -15.33
CA PHE A 71 23.90 -3.44 -16.05
C PHE A 71 22.66 -3.68 -15.21
N ILE A 72 21.47 -3.49 -15.77
CA ILE A 72 20.18 -3.51 -15.06
C ILE A 72 19.31 -4.62 -15.64
N ASN A 73 18.84 -5.49 -14.76
CA ASN A 73 17.86 -6.53 -15.05
C ASN A 73 16.45 -6.01 -14.77
N ASN A 74 15.46 -6.50 -15.52
CA ASN A 74 14.06 -6.10 -15.37
C ASN A 74 13.82 -4.58 -15.35
N PRO A 75 14.35 -3.83 -16.34
CA PRO A 75 14.27 -2.37 -16.32
C PRO A 75 12.83 -1.85 -16.34
N LEU A 76 11.84 -2.62 -16.83
CA LEU A 76 10.43 -2.25 -16.69
C LEU A 76 10.02 -2.04 -15.22
N ARG A 77 10.61 -2.78 -14.29
CA ARG A 77 10.25 -2.74 -12.86
C ARG A 77 11.30 -2.06 -11.99
N THR A 78 12.54 -1.93 -12.46
CA THR A 78 13.69 -1.48 -11.65
C THR A 78 14.27 -0.14 -12.09
N PHE A 79 13.74 0.46 -13.16
CA PHE A 79 14.24 1.73 -13.69
C PHE A 79 13.15 2.80 -13.71
N SER A 80 13.50 3.99 -13.21
CA SER A 80 12.65 5.19 -13.27
C SER A 80 13.40 6.42 -13.75
N VAL A 81 12.69 7.28 -14.48
CA VAL A 81 13.09 8.66 -14.73
C VAL A 81 12.45 9.53 -13.64
N LEU A 82 13.24 10.31 -12.92
CA LEU A 82 12.73 11.13 -11.82
C LEU A 82 12.95 12.63 -12.07
N GLU A 83 11.98 13.43 -11.66
CA GLU A 83 12.03 14.89 -11.67
C GLU A 83 12.96 15.45 -10.57
N PRO A 84 13.57 16.65 -10.76
CA PRO A 84 14.50 17.24 -9.79
C PRO A 84 13.84 17.51 -8.44
N GLY A 85 14.32 16.84 -7.38
CA GLY A 85 13.77 16.99 -6.03
C GLY A 85 12.41 16.31 -5.81
N GLY A 86 11.94 15.50 -6.75
CA GLY A 86 10.68 14.77 -6.67
C GLY A 86 9.59 15.27 -7.65
N PRO A 87 8.40 14.62 -7.63
CA PRO A 87 7.33 14.90 -8.59
C PRO A 87 6.93 16.39 -8.64
N GLY A 88 6.82 16.94 -9.85
CA GLY A 88 6.53 18.35 -10.10
C GLY A 88 7.76 19.27 -10.19
N GLY A 89 8.97 18.75 -9.96
CA GLY A 89 10.20 19.53 -10.03
C GLY A 89 10.42 20.24 -11.37
N CYS A 90 10.09 19.57 -12.50
CA CYS A 90 10.26 20.19 -13.82
C CYS A 90 9.31 21.39 -14.03
N ASN A 91 8.08 21.29 -13.55
CA ASN A 91 7.10 22.39 -13.63
C ASN A 91 7.52 23.60 -12.79
N LEU A 92 8.13 23.35 -11.64
CA LEU A 92 8.68 24.38 -10.76
C LEU A 92 10.05 24.90 -11.23
N LYS A 93 10.64 24.29 -12.26
CA LYS A 93 11.98 24.58 -12.77
C LYS A 93 13.05 24.47 -11.67
N THR A 94 12.87 23.49 -10.78
CA THR A 94 13.83 23.22 -9.72
C THR A 94 15.08 22.55 -10.29
N THR A 95 16.18 22.70 -9.58
CA THR A 95 17.37 21.88 -9.77
C THR A 95 17.75 21.29 -8.42
N ALA A 96 18.24 20.06 -8.43
CA ALA A 96 18.65 19.31 -7.24
C ALA A 96 19.88 18.46 -7.57
N THR A 97 20.70 18.10 -6.59
CA THR A 97 21.77 17.13 -6.85
C THR A 97 21.17 15.75 -7.12
N VAL A 98 21.95 14.87 -7.75
CA VAL A 98 21.52 13.47 -7.94
C VAL A 98 21.29 12.79 -6.58
N GLU A 99 22.12 13.08 -5.58
CA GLU A 99 21.97 12.56 -4.21
C GLU A 99 20.66 13.00 -3.57
N GLU A 100 20.31 14.29 -3.64
CA GLU A 100 19.05 14.83 -3.13
C GLU A 100 17.83 14.13 -3.76
N THR A 101 17.86 13.93 -5.08
CA THR A 101 16.73 13.33 -5.81
C THR A 101 16.66 11.80 -5.64
N ALA A 102 17.81 11.12 -5.54
CA ALA A 102 17.89 9.68 -5.40
C ALA A 102 17.22 9.14 -4.12
N VAL A 103 17.21 9.94 -3.05
CA VAL A 103 16.53 9.59 -1.79
C VAL A 103 15.02 9.42 -2.01
N HIS A 104 14.40 10.30 -2.80
CA HIS A 104 12.96 10.24 -3.08
C HIS A 104 12.59 9.00 -3.89
N GLY A 105 13.46 8.57 -4.80
CA GLY A 105 13.27 7.37 -5.62
C GLY A 105 13.71 6.05 -4.99
N ARG A 106 14.26 6.08 -3.76
CA ARG A 106 14.90 4.92 -3.11
C ARG A 106 15.93 4.23 -4.04
N CYS A 107 16.69 5.03 -4.77
CA CYS A 107 17.62 4.53 -5.77
C CYS A 107 18.84 3.90 -5.10
N PHE A 108 19.18 2.67 -5.47
CA PHE A 108 20.48 2.09 -5.10
C PHE A 108 21.58 2.47 -6.09
N VAL A 109 21.23 2.80 -7.35
CA VAL A 109 22.13 3.46 -8.32
C VAL A 109 21.37 4.60 -8.96
N ALA A 110 21.98 5.78 -9.05
CA ALA A 110 21.41 6.92 -9.76
C ALA A 110 22.49 7.68 -10.54
N GLN A 111 22.13 8.20 -11.70
CA GLN A 111 22.98 9.14 -12.45
C GLN A 111 22.13 10.31 -12.97
N ASN A 112 22.77 11.39 -13.36
CA ASN A 112 22.07 12.50 -14.00
C ASN A 112 21.39 12.05 -15.31
N GLY A 113 20.25 12.67 -15.63
CA GLY A 113 19.42 12.33 -16.77
C GLY A 113 19.57 13.32 -17.93
N GLY A 114 18.45 13.91 -18.32
CA GLY A 114 18.33 14.77 -19.49
C GLY A 114 18.97 16.16 -19.33
N PHE A 115 19.05 16.87 -20.45
CA PHE A 115 19.56 18.24 -20.48
C PHE A 115 18.56 19.23 -19.87
N PHE A 116 19.08 20.39 -19.45
CA PHE A 116 18.28 21.47 -18.90
C PHE A 116 18.92 22.84 -19.14
N ASN A 117 18.12 23.88 -18.96
CA ASN A 117 18.62 25.24 -19.00
C ASN A 117 19.27 25.59 -17.66
N VAL A 118 20.60 25.58 -17.63
CA VAL A 118 21.43 25.88 -16.44
C VAL A 118 21.14 27.22 -15.76
N ASN A 119 20.58 28.20 -16.48
CA ASN A 119 20.28 29.53 -15.92
C ASN A 119 18.88 29.59 -15.30
N THR A 120 17.93 28.80 -15.80
CA THR A 120 16.52 28.90 -15.42
C THR A 120 15.97 27.65 -14.74
N GLY A 121 16.71 26.53 -14.74
CA GLY A 121 16.27 25.24 -14.23
C GLY A 121 15.24 24.52 -15.11
N ARG A 122 14.87 25.09 -16.27
CA ARG A 122 13.89 24.48 -17.17
C ARG A 122 14.39 23.16 -17.74
N CYS A 123 13.60 22.10 -17.58
CA CYS A 123 13.84 20.79 -18.18
C CYS A 123 13.72 20.84 -19.72
N PHE A 124 14.49 20.02 -20.45
CA PHE A 124 14.39 19.91 -21.91
C PHE A 124 13.90 18.53 -22.36
N GLY A 125 13.37 18.49 -23.60
CA GLY A 125 12.93 17.27 -24.25
C GLY A 125 11.63 16.69 -23.71
N ASN A 126 11.32 15.47 -24.16
CA ASN A 126 10.21 14.68 -23.65
C ASN A 126 10.59 14.02 -22.33
N ILE A 127 9.68 14.05 -21.37
CA ILE A 127 9.86 13.47 -20.03
C ILE A 127 8.58 12.73 -19.65
N VAL A 128 8.70 11.42 -19.43
CA VAL A 128 7.68 10.59 -18.78
C VAL A 128 8.32 9.95 -17.56
N SER A 129 7.68 10.13 -16.41
CA SER A 129 8.13 9.67 -15.10
C SER A 129 7.04 8.78 -14.51
N ASP A 130 7.33 7.49 -14.37
CA ASP A 130 6.42 6.48 -13.79
C ASP A 130 5.01 6.50 -14.41
N GLY A 131 4.93 6.53 -15.75
CA GLY A 131 3.69 6.58 -16.53
C GLY A 131 3.05 7.96 -16.64
N LYS A 132 3.57 8.98 -15.95
CA LYS A 132 3.06 10.35 -16.04
C LYS A 132 3.84 11.15 -17.06
N LEU A 133 3.15 11.70 -18.07
CA LEU A 133 3.72 12.69 -18.96
C LEU A 133 4.02 13.98 -18.18
N VAL A 134 5.30 14.24 -17.93
CA VAL A 134 5.79 15.44 -17.23
C VAL A 134 5.98 16.59 -18.20
N GLN A 135 6.59 16.32 -19.35
CA GLN A 135 6.88 17.32 -20.36
C GLN A 135 6.79 16.72 -21.76
N ASN A 136 6.07 17.41 -22.65
CA ASN A 136 6.09 17.17 -24.08
C ASN A 136 6.92 18.27 -24.74
N SER A 137 7.89 17.88 -25.58
CA SER A 137 8.76 18.80 -26.31
C SER A 137 8.08 19.49 -27.50
N GLY A 138 6.92 19.02 -27.94
CA GLY A 138 6.26 19.51 -29.16
C GLY A 138 6.95 19.01 -30.44
N GLY A 139 7.52 17.80 -30.40
CA GLY A 139 8.15 17.17 -31.56
C GLY A 139 9.59 17.62 -31.84
N ILE A 140 10.31 18.16 -30.86
CA ILE A 140 11.74 18.49 -31.01
C ILE A 140 12.54 17.20 -31.22
N GLN A 141 13.41 17.20 -32.23
CA GLN A 141 14.10 16.02 -32.70
C GLN A 141 15.49 15.87 -32.05
N ASN A 142 15.50 15.33 -30.84
CA ASN A 142 16.70 14.84 -30.18
C ASN A 142 16.61 13.33 -29.93
N ALA A 143 17.76 12.71 -29.66
CA ALA A 143 17.81 11.28 -29.34
C ALA A 143 17.04 10.98 -28.04
N GLN A 144 16.19 9.96 -28.05
CA GLN A 144 15.31 9.61 -26.94
C GLN A 144 15.53 8.17 -26.52
N PHE A 145 15.32 7.94 -25.23
CA PHE A 145 15.24 6.60 -24.63
C PHE A 145 13.96 6.53 -23.81
N GLY A 146 13.19 5.46 -24.02
CA GLY A 146 12.03 5.17 -23.19
C GLY A 146 11.75 3.69 -23.04
N ILE A 147 10.87 3.38 -22.08
CA ILE A 147 10.34 2.05 -21.82
C ILE A 147 8.82 2.15 -21.97
N LYS A 148 8.23 1.31 -22.82
CA LYS A 148 6.77 1.18 -22.99
C LYS A 148 6.15 0.30 -21.90
N ALA A 149 4.83 0.39 -21.74
CA ALA A 149 4.07 -0.34 -20.71
C ALA A 149 4.20 -1.87 -20.81
N ASP A 150 4.44 -2.41 -22.00
CA ASP A 150 4.73 -3.83 -22.23
C ASP A 150 6.18 -4.25 -21.95
N GLY A 151 7.05 -3.31 -21.59
CA GLY A 151 8.48 -3.55 -21.39
C GLY A 151 9.34 -3.39 -22.64
N THR A 152 8.80 -2.88 -23.75
CA THR A 152 9.62 -2.58 -24.93
C THR A 152 10.54 -1.38 -24.66
N LEU A 153 11.84 -1.57 -24.85
CA LEU A 153 12.85 -0.51 -24.85
C LEU A 153 12.83 0.20 -26.21
N VAL A 154 12.82 1.52 -26.20
CA VAL A 154 12.78 2.34 -27.43
C VAL A 154 13.95 3.32 -27.43
N PHE A 155 14.72 3.34 -28.52
CA PHE A 155 15.85 4.25 -28.73
C PHE A 155 15.75 4.96 -30.09
N GLY A 156 15.95 6.27 -30.14
CA GLY A 156 16.06 7.02 -31.39
C GLY A 156 15.22 8.29 -31.43
N TYR A 157 14.64 8.61 -32.59
CA TYR A 157 13.89 9.84 -32.82
C TYR A 157 12.38 9.56 -32.92
N LEU A 158 11.61 10.22 -32.06
CA LEU A 158 10.16 10.04 -31.95
C LEU A 158 9.41 11.28 -32.43
N SER A 159 8.26 11.07 -33.07
CA SER A 159 7.28 12.12 -33.32
C SER A 159 6.49 12.40 -32.06
N GLU A 160 5.82 13.55 -32.00
CA GLU A 160 4.91 13.88 -30.89
C GLU A 160 3.78 12.86 -30.76
N GLU A 161 3.20 12.42 -31.88
CA GLU A 161 2.14 11.40 -31.88
C GLU A 161 2.59 10.08 -31.26
N GLN A 162 3.83 9.66 -31.49
CA GLN A 162 4.40 8.43 -30.91
C GLN A 162 4.62 8.56 -29.40
N VAL A 163 4.95 9.76 -28.92
CA VAL A 163 5.13 10.03 -27.49
C VAL A 163 3.78 10.02 -26.76
N LEU A 164 2.71 10.43 -27.45
CA LEU A 164 1.35 10.54 -26.92
C LEU A 164 0.49 9.29 -27.21
N GLU A 165 1.09 8.19 -27.66
CA GLU A 165 0.40 6.93 -27.94
C GLU A 165 -0.26 6.37 -26.67
N GLU A 166 -1.56 6.02 -26.74
CA GLU A 166 -2.33 5.52 -25.58
C GLU A 166 -2.39 3.98 -25.50
N ASP A 167 -2.23 3.27 -26.61
CA ASP A 167 -2.40 1.80 -26.67
C ASP A 167 -1.29 1.04 -25.93
N ASN A 168 -0.03 1.46 -26.13
CA ASN A 168 1.13 0.97 -25.40
C ASN A 168 2.00 2.18 -25.00
N PRO A 169 1.59 2.93 -23.97
CA PRO A 169 2.19 4.21 -23.65
C PRO A 169 3.60 4.03 -23.08
N PHE A 170 4.40 5.09 -23.15
CA PHE A 170 5.63 5.16 -22.39
C PHE A 170 5.35 5.17 -20.89
N VAL A 171 6.06 4.34 -20.12
CA VAL A 171 6.11 4.42 -18.65
C VAL A 171 7.33 5.18 -18.17
N GLN A 172 8.40 5.18 -18.94
CA GLN A 172 9.61 5.96 -18.72
C GLN A 172 10.04 6.58 -20.04
N LEU A 173 10.41 7.86 -20.06
CA LEU A 173 10.93 8.52 -21.26
C LEU A 173 11.82 9.69 -20.85
N LEU A 174 12.99 9.81 -21.48
CA LEU A 174 13.82 10.99 -21.40
C LEU A 174 14.54 11.27 -22.72
N SER A 175 14.90 12.53 -22.93
CA SER A 175 15.65 12.96 -24.11
C SER A 175 17.11 13.27 -23.76
N GLY A 176 18.02 12.75 -24.59
CA GLY A 176 19.43 13.09 -24.61
C GLY A 176 19.77 13.98 -25.81
N VAL A 177 21.04 13.97 -26.23
CA VAL A 177 21.51 14.62 -27.46
C VAL A 177 22.59 13.72 -28.05
N VAL A 178 22.46 13.38 -29.34
CA VAL A 178 23.23 12.37 -30.08
C VAL A 178 22.83 10.93 -29.77
N TRP A 179 22.39 10.22 -30.81
CA TRP A 179 22.25 8.77 -30.85
C TRP A 179 23.61 8.13 -31.15
N LEU A 180 24.21 7.49 -30.14
CA LEU A 180 25.58 6.98 -30.21
C LEU A 180 25.67 5.72 -31.06
N LEU A 181 24.80 4.74 -30.78
CA LEU A 181 24.78 3.43 -31.41
C LEU A 181 23.38 3.09 -31.90
N ARG A 182 23.25 2.67 -33.16
CA ARG A 182 22.03 2.12 -33.73
C ARG A 182 22.31 0.73 -34.27
N ASN A 183 21.64 -0.28 -33.71
CA ASN A 183 21.78 -1.69 -34.09
C ASN A 183 23.23 -2.18 -34.13
N GLY A 184 24.01 -1.84 -33.09
CA GLY A 184 25.42 -2.22 -32.93
C GLY A 184 26.41 -1.34 -33.70
N GLU A 185 25.95 -0.32 -34.44
CA GLU A 185 26.79 0.52 -35.28
C GLU A 185 26.84 1.99 -34.82
N VAL A 186 28.00 2.62 -34.95
CA VAL A 186 28.20 4.03 -34.58
C VAL A 186 27.35 4.94 -35.46
N TYR A 187 26.52 5.78 -34.83
CA TYR A 187 25.47 6.57 -35.50
C TYR A 187 25.64 8.10 -35.38
N ILE A 188 26.80 8.55 -34.89
CA ILE A 188 27.07 9.97 -34.59
C ILE A 188 26.94 10.88 -35.82
N ASN A 189 27.42 10.47 -36.99
CA ASN A 189 27.33 11.30 -38.20
C ASN A 189 25.88 11.54 -38.62
N GLN A 190 25.04 10.51 -38.48
CA GLN A 190 23.62 10.57 -38.78
C GLN A 190 22.90 11.44 -37.74
N SER A 191 23.29 11.34 -36.47
CA SER A 191 22.80 12.26 -35.43
C SER A 191 23.17 13.71 -35.67
N LYS A 192 24.35 14.00 -36.25
CA LYS A 192 24.66 15.38 -36.68
C LYS A 192 23.65 15.90 -37.69
N ALA A 193 23.27 15.09 -38.67
CA ALA A 193 22.28 15.49 -39.67
C ALA A 193 20.87 15.62 -39.07
N ALA A 194 20.51 14.76 -38.12
CA ALA A 194 19.19 14.74 -37.49
C ALA A 194 18.99 15.77 -36.37
N GLU A 195 20.04 16.14 -35.64
CA GLU A 195 19.93 16.94 -34.41
C GLU A 195 20.56 18.33 -34.53
N CYS A 196 21.26 18.62 -35.63
CA CYS A 196 21.80 19.95 -35.92
C CYS A 196 20.83 20.74 -36.80
N ASP A 197 20.66 22.02 -36.48
CA ASP A 197 19.94 22.96 -37.34
C ASP A 197 20.88 23.48 -38.44
N GLU A 198 20.37 23.65 -39.66
CA GLU A 198 21.12 24.25 -40.79
C GLU A 198 21.42 25.73 -40.55
N THR A 199 20.62 26.40 -39.70
CA THR A 199 20.74 27.82 -39.37
C THR A 199 21.72 28.11 -38.23
N GLN A 200 22.11 27.09 -37.47
CA GLN A 200 23.08 27.23 -36.39
C GLN A 200 24.51 27.15 -36.91
N THR A 201 25.45 27.74 -36.18
CA THR A 201 26.88 27.54 -36.47
C THR A 201 27.26 26.10 -36.15
N THR A 202 27.35 25.26 -37.19
CA THR A 202 27.71 23.83 -37.13
C THR A 202 28.91 23.54 -36.23
N GLY A 203 29.85 24.49 -36.13
CA GLY A 203 31.04 24.39 -35.27
C GLY A 203 30.78 24.15 -33.78
N ASN A 204 29.65 24.59 -33.22
CA ASN A 204 29.35 24.36 -31.80
C ASN A 204 28.89 22.92 -31.52
N PHE A 205 28.01 22.39 -32.38
CA PHE A 205 27.56 21.00 -32.26
C PHE A 205 28.71 20.02 -32.56
N ASP A 206 29.54 20.34 -33.56
CA ASP A 206 30.77 19.58 -33.85
C ASP A 206 31.76 19.64 -32.68
N TYR A 207 31.93 20.80 -32.05
CA TYR A 207 32.74 20.92 -30.84
C TYR A 207 32.18 20.06 -29.71
N PHE A 208 30.87 20.10 -29.45
CA PHE A 208 30.22 19.27 -28.44
C PHE A 208 30.47 17.76 -28.66
N ILE A 209 30.49 17.30 -29.91
CA ILE A 209 30.72 15.88 -30.24
C ILE A 209 32.20 15.50 -30.06
N ASN A 210 33.11 16.35 -30.55
CA ASN A 210 34.53 16.02 -30.65
C ASN A 210 35.31 16.35 -29.37
N VAL A 211 34.80 17.27 -28.53
CA VAL A 211 35.51 17.68 -27.31
C VAL A 211 35.51 16.56 -26.28
N THR A 212 36.68 16.35 -25.68
CA THR A 212 36.85 15.47 -24.53
C THR A 212 36.21 16.10 -23.29
N SER A 213 35.35 15.37 -22.60
CA SER A 213 34.72 15.79 -21.33
C SER A 213 34.22 14.57 -20.53
N ALA A 214 33.62 14.81 -19.37
CA ALA A 214 32.80 13.80 -18.69
C ALA A 214 31.53 13.53 -19.51
N ARG A 215 31.08 12.27 -19.54
CA ARG A 215 29.94 11.83 -20.37
C ARG A 215 29.10 10.80 -19.62
N THR A 216 27.80 10.84 -19.84
CA THR A 216 26.89 9.76 -19.44
C THR A 216 26.07 9.30 -20.64
N ALA A 217 25.65 8.04 -20.62
CA ALA A 217 24.83 7.45 -21.66
C ALA A 217 23.90 6.38 -21.07
N VAL A 218 22.85 6.08 -21.82
CA VAL A 218 21.96 4.94 -21.57
C VAL A 218 21.84 4.13 -22.85
N GLY A 219 21.87 2.81 -22.73
CA GLY A 219 21.76 1.87 -23.83
C GLY A 219 21.24 0.52 -23.38
N HIS A 220 21.30 -0.48 -24.26
CA HIS A 220 20.97 -1.87 -23.91
C HIS A 220 21.87 -2.86 -24.66
N ASP A 221 21.98 -4.07 -24.13
CA ASP A 221 22.65 -5.18 -24.81
C ASP A 221 21.66 -6.09 -25.56
N GLN A 222 22.20 -7.16 -26.15
CA GLN A 222 21.45 -8.17 -26.88
C GLN A 222 20.38 -8.88 -26.02
N ASP A 223 20.62 -9.04 -24.72
CA ASP A 223 19.72 -9.72 -23.79
C ASP A 223 18.60 -8.80 -23.27
N GLY A 224 18.57 -7.54 -23.73
CA GLY A 224 17.60 -6.54 -23.30
C GLY A 224 17.88 -5.98 -21.90
N ARG A 225 19.08 -6.19 -21.34
CA ARG A 225 19.48 -5.53 -20.09
C ARG A 225 19.76 -4.07 -20.39
N LEU A 226 19.30 -3.18 -19.51
CA LEU A 226 19.58 -1.76 -19.65
C LEU A 226 21.00 -1.47 -19.13
N ILE A 227 21.71 -0.59 -19.81
CA ILE A 227 23.10 -0.25 -19.52
C ILE A 227 23.18 1.25 -19.27
N LEU A 228 23.65 1.62 -18.08
CA LEU A 228 24.04 2.99 -17.77
C LEU A 228 25.56 3.10 -17.84
N PHE A 229 26.03 4.11 -18.55
CA PHE A 229 27.44 4.41 -18.70
C PHE A 229 27.75 5.78 -18.12
N HIS A 230 28.82 5.86 -17.35
CA HIS A 230 29.36 7.10 -16.81
C HIS A 230 30.88 7.12 -16.99
N ALA A 231 31.42 8.22 -17.50
CA ALA A 231 32.85 8.46 -17.56
C ALA A 231 33.18 9.83 -16.95
N ASP A 232 34.07 9.83 -15.97
CA ASP A 232 34.58 11.05 -15.36
C ASP A 232 35.45 11.84 -16.36
N GLY A 233 35.50 13.15 -16.18
CA GLY A 233 36.26 14.01 -17.07
C GLY A 233 36.12 15.49 -16.75
N GLN A 234 36.73 16.30 -17.59
CA GLN A 234 36.65 17.76 -17.55
C GLN A 234 36.79 18.27 -18.98
N THR A 235 35.86 19.14 -19.41
CA THR A 235 35.83 19.64 -20.78
C THR A 235 37.18 20.22 -21.20
N ASN A 236 37.69 19.81 -22.36
CA ASN A 236 39.00 20.13 -22.95
C ASN A 236 40.23 19.51 -22.26
N ASP A 237 40.05 18.66 -21.26
CA ASP A 237 41.16 18.13 -20.45
C ASP A 237 41.09 16.60 -20.30
N ARG A 238 40.06 16.10 -19.60
CA ARG A 238 39.92 14.67 -19.23
C ARG A 238 38.59 14.09 -19.69
N GLY A 239 38.55 12.76 -19.82
CA GLY A 239 37.36 11.99 -20.19
C GLY A 239 37.34 11.60 -21.67
N LEU A 240 36.16 11.60 -22.29
CA LEU A 240 35.94 11.08 -23.63
C LEU A 240 35.15 12.05 -24.53
N SER A 241 35.46 12.00 -25.82
CA SER A 241 34.60 12.49 -26.90
C SER A 241 33.47 11.50 -27.17
N LEU A 242 32.42 11.93 -27.86
CA LEU A 242 31.30 11.01 -28.16
C LEU A 242 31.71 9.86 -29.09
N TRP A 243 32.70 10.06 -29.96
CA TRP A 243 33.27 9.01 -30.79
C TRP A 243 33.90 7.89 -29.96
N GLU A 244 34.67 8.26 -28.94
CA GLU A 244 35.30 7.28 -28.06
C GLU A 244 34.27 6.57 -27.19
N VAL A 245 33.25 7.29 -26.70
CA VAL A 245 32.11 6.67 -25.98
C VAL A 245 31.40 5.66 -26.87
N ALA A 246 31.00 6.03 -28.08
CA ALA A 246 30.26 5.13 -28.96
C ALA A 246 31.07 3.86 -29.29
N ASN A 247 32.35 3.98 -29.64
CA ASN A 247 33.19 2.81 -29.89
C ASN A 247 33.37 1.96 -28.62
N PHE A 248 33.54 2.58 -27.45
CA PHE A 248 33.70 1.83 -26.21
C PHE A 248 32.43 1.06 -25.84
N LEU A 249 31.25 1.68 -25.97
CA LEU A 249 29.96 1.00 -25.79
C LEU A 249 29.79 -0.15 -26.80
N LYS A 250 30.18 0.06 -28.07
CA LYS A 250 30.14 -0.97 -29.11
C LYS A 250 31.01 -2.17 -28.76
N ASP A 251 32.23 -1.92 -28.28
CA ASP A 251 33.17 -2.96 -27.85
C ASP A 251 32.66 -3.74 -26.63
N GLN A 252 31.80 -3.14 -25.81
CA GLN A 252 31.10 -3.82 -24.70
C GLN A 252 29.80 -4.53 -25.13
N GLY A 253 29.47 -4.57 -26.42
CA GLY A 253 28.29 -5.28 -26.94
C GLY A 253 26.97 -4.54 -26.78
N VAL A 254 27.01 -3.21 -26.60
CA VAL A 254 25.81 -2.38 -26.57
C VAL A 254 25.22 -2.26 -27.98
N ILE A 255 23.90 -2.47 -28.11
CA ILE A 255 23.19 -2.49 -29.40
C ILE A 255 22.68 -1.09 -29.76
N ASN A 256 21.89 -0.48 -28.88
CA ASN A 256 21.46 0.91 -29.03
C ASN A 256 21.87 1.72 -27.81
N ALA A 257 22.28 2.97 -28.02
CA ALA A 257 22.62 3.88 -26.92
C ALA A 257 22.49 5.35 -27.31
N ILE A 258 22.03 6.19 -26.39
CA ILE A 258 21.99 7.65 -26.55
C ILE A 258 22.88 8.34 -25.52
N ASN A 259 23.44 9.50 -25.88
CA ASN A 259 24.21 10.32 -24.95
C ASN A 259 23.28 11.23 -24.12
N LEU A 260 23.52 11.27 -22.81
CA LEU A 260 22.80 12.12 -21.85
C LEU A 260 23.62 13.35 -21.47
N ASP A 261 23.18 14.12 -20.46
CA ASP A 261 23.89 15.34 -20.05
C ASP A 261 25.27 15.02 -19.45
N GLY A 262 26.28 15.83 -19.77
CA GLY A 262 27.68 15.56 -19.45
C GLY A 262 28.40 16.74 -18.79
N GLY A 263 29.73 16.75 -18.90
CA GLY A 263 30.57 17.75 -18.24
C GLY A 263 30.30 17.77 -16.73
N GLY A 264 30.08 18.95 -16.16
CA GLY A 264 29.82 19.09 -14.72
C GLY A 264 28.51 18.46 -14.22
N SER A 265 27.59 18.12 -15.12
CA SER A 265 26.36 17.40 -14.74
C SER A 265 26.61 15.91 -14.51
N ALA A 266 27.66 15.35 -15.13
CA ALA A 266 27.99 13.92 -15.05
C ALA A 266 28.22 13.51 -13.58
N THR A 267 27.30 12.71 -13.05
CA THR A 267 27.27 12.34 -11.63
C THR A 267 26.78 10.91 -11.51
N LEU A 268 27.46 10.09 -10.69
CA LEU A 268 27.02 8.76 -10.30
C LEU A 268 26.87 8.70 -8.77
N VAL A 269 25.75 8.16 -8.31
CA VAL A 269 25.43 7.92 -6.90
C VAL A 269 25.16 6.44 -6.73
N ILE A 270 25.80 5.82 -5.75
CA ILE A 270 25.58 4.41 -5.37
C ILE A 270 25.20 4.38 -3.89
N ASN A 271 24.08 3.72 -3.59
CA ASN A 271 23.50 3.61 -2.24
C ASN A 271 23.38 4.95 -1.52
N GLY A 272 22.95 5.99 -2.25
CA GLY A 272 22.76 7.34 -1.71
C GLY A 272 24.05 8.15 -1.50
N THR A 273 25.21 7.64 -1.92
CA THR A 273 26.50 8.33 -1.80
C THR A 273 27.12 8.61 -3.16
N LEU A 274 27.70 9.81 -3.35
CA LEU A 274 28.47 10.15 -4.54
C LEU A 274 29.61 9.14 -4.77
N ALA A 275 29.63 8.52 -5.95
CA ALA A 275 30.57 7.47 -6.35
C ALA A 275 31.39 7.84 -7.61
N SER A 276 31.36 9.11 -8.01
CA SER A 276 32.10 9.66 -9.16
C SER A 276 32.95 10.87 -8.75
N TYR A 277 33.75 11.40 -9.68
CA TYR A 277 34.52 12.64 -9.49
C TYR A 277 33.95 13.78 -10.38
N PRO A 278 33.02 14.60 -9.86
CA PRO A 278 32.45 15.72 -10.60
C PRO A 278 33.50 16.70 -11.12
N SER A 279 33.17 17.38 -12.21
CA SER A 279 34.10 18.34 -12.85
C SER A 279 33.94 19.78 -12.35
N ASP A 280 32.82 20.13 -11.75
CA ASP A 280 32.57 21.49 -11.27
C ASP A 280 33.32 21.75 -9.97
N HIS A 281 33.74 23.01 -9.76
CA HIS A 281 34.36 23.44 -8.51
C HIS A 281 33.31 23.82 -7.48
N CYS A 282 33.60 23.60 -6.21
CA CYS A 282 32.74 24.05 -5.12
C CYS A 282 32.78 25.58 -4.99
N GLU A 283 31.63 26.21 -4.73
CA GLU A 283 31.55 27.68 -4.57
C GLU A 283 32.38 28.18 -3.38
N PHE A 284 32.41 27.41 -2.29
CA PHE A 284 33.13 27.77 -1.06
C PHE A 284 34.64 27.54 -1.16
N ASN A 285 35.10 26.71 -2.10
CA ASN A 285 36.53 26.42 -2.27
C ASN A 285 36.84 25.93 -3.69
N PRO A 286 37.62 26.69 -4.48
CA PRO A 286 37.92 26.35 -5.87
C PRO A 286 38.89 25.17 -6.02
N MET A 287 39.46 24.63 -4.94
CA MET A 287 40.28 23.41 -4.99
C MET A 287 39.41 22.14 -5.03
N TRP A 288 38.27 22.15 -4.32
CA TRP A 288 37.38 21.00 -4.20
C TRP A 288 36.41 20.94 -5.37
N ARG A 289 36.00 19.71 -5.70
CA ARG A 289 35.00 19.45 -6.74
C ARG A 289 33.66 19.10 -6.10
N CYS A 290 32.59 19.62 -6.66
CA CYS A 290 31.23 19.45 -6.14
C CYS A 290 30.29 18.93 -7.24
N PRO A 291 29.32 18.06 -6.91
CA PRO A 291 28.28 17.65 -7.84
C PRO A 291 27.41 18.85 -8.20
N ARG A 292 26.98 18.90 -9.46
CA ARG A 292 26.08 19.96 -9.94
C ARG A 292 24.64 19.67 -9.51
N ARG A 293 23.88 20.72 -9.25
CA ARG A 293 22.41 20.64 -9.19
C ARG A 293 21.86 20.55 -10.61
N ILE A 294 21.24 19.41 -10.93
CA ILE A 294 20.78 19.02 -12.26
C ILE A 294 19.24 19.02 -12.33
N SER A 295 18.70 18.60 -13.47
CA SER A 295 17.26 18.45 -13.71
C SER A 295 16.81 17.01 -13.44
N THR A 296 16.48 16.22 -14.46
CA THR A 296 16.05 14.84 -14.26
C THR A 296 17.22 13.94 -13.88
N ILE A 297 16.92 12.86 -13.18
CA ILE A 297 17.84 11.75 -12.95
C ILE A 297 17.27 10.48 -13.54
N VAL A 298 18.15 9.50 -13.77
CA VAL A 298 17.74 8.12 -13.95
C VAL A 298 18.10 7.35 -12.69
N CYS A 299 17.14 6.55 -12.23
CA CYS A 299 17.14 5.87 -10.96
C CYS A 299 16.99 4.37 -11.18
N VAL A 300 17.85 3.59 -10.54
CA VAL A 300 17.70 2.15 -10.43
C VAL A 300 17.31 1.82 -9.00
N HIS A 301 16.18 1.14 -8.83
CA HIS A 301 15.57 0.85 -7.53
C HIS A 301 15.02 -0.58 -7.52
N GLU A 302 14.65 -1.06 -6.33
CA GLU A 302 13.97 -2.34 -6.21
C GLU A 302 12.54 -2.24 -6.78
N PRO A 303 11.98 -3.33 -7.33
CA PRO A 303 10.63 -3.30 -7.88
C PRO A 303 9.59 -2.78 -6.88
N PHE A 304 8.78 -1.80 -7.31
CA PHE A 304 7.66 -1.33 -6.52
C PHE A 304 6.55 -2.40 -6.47
N CYS A 305 5.90 -2.51 -5.32
CA CYS A 305 4.69 -3.30 -5.16
C CYS A 305 3.48 -2.56 -5.71
N ASP A 306 2.56 -3.31 -6.31
CA ASP A 306 1.25 -2.82 -6.74
C ASP A 306 0.14 -3.59 -5.98
N PRO A 307 -0.66 -2.93 -5.13
CA PRO A 307 -0.61 -1.51 -4.77
C PRO A 307 0.58 -1.15 -3.87
N PRO A 308 1.00 0.13 -3.86
CA PRO A 308 2.05 0.61 -2.98
C PRO A 308 1.71 0.31 -1.51
N ASP A 309 2.73 -0.10 -0.75
CA ASP A 309 2.63 -0.44 0.68
C ASP A 309 1.74 -1.65 1.02
N CYS A 310 1.37 -2.48 0.04
CA CYS A 310 0.63 -3.72 0.28
C CYS A 310 -0.64 -3.51 1.12
N THR A 311 -1.33 -2.38 0.91
CA THR A 311 -2.49 -1.90 1.67
C THR A 311 -2.27 -1.75 3.19
N GLY A 312 -1.02 -1.65 3.63
CA GLY A 312 -0.63 -1.59 5.04
C GLY A 312 -0.64 -2.95 5.74
N HIS A 313 -0.87 -4.03 4.99
CA HIS A 313 -1.11 -5.37 5.52
C HIS A 313 -0.11 -6.41 5.02
N GLY A 314 1.03 -5.95 4.49
CA GLY A 314 2.11 -6.81 4.04
C GLY A 314 3.43 -6.07 3.96
N GLN A 315 4.49 -6.83 3.74
CA GLN A 315 5.81 -6.30 3.40
C GLN A 315 6.01 -6.42 1.89
N CYS A 316 6.52 -5.36 1.28
CA CYS A 316 6.90 -5.39 -0.13
C CYS A 316 8.24 -6.09 -0.27
N VAL A 317 8.26 -7.23 -0.97
CA VAL A 317 9.46 -8.03 -1.21
C VAL A 317 9.58 -8.27 -2.72
N LEU A 318 10.59 -7.69 -3.35
CA LEU A 318 10.86 -7.82 -4.80
C LEU A 318 9.65 -7.44 -5.69
N GLY A 319 8.82 -6.48 -5.25
CA GLY A 319 7.62 -6.05 -5.98
C GLY A 319 6.37 -6.91 -5.75
N GLU A 320 6.46 -7.94 -4.89
CA GLU A 320 5.33 -8.75 -4.45
C GLU A 320 5.00 -8.47 -2.99
N CYS A 321 3.70 -8.49 -2.67
CA CYS A 321 3.24 -8.27 -1.31
C CYS A 321 3.23 -9.57 -0.51
N HIS A 322 4.10 -9.64 0.50
CA HIS A 322 4.13 -10.69 1.49
C HIS A 322 3.23 -10.30 2.66
N CYS A 323 2.00 -10.81 2.67
CA CYS A 323 1.00 -10.41 3.66
C CYS A 323 1.33 -10.86 5.08
N VAL A 324 1.00 -10.01 6.05
CA VAL A 324 1.15 -10.28 7.49
C VAL A 324 -0.20 -10.63 8.12
N GLY A 325 -0.18 -11.46 9.16
CA GLY A 325 -1.39 -11.83 9.90
C GLY A 325 -2.38 -12.67 9.08
N PHE A 326 -3.62 -12.21 9.00
CA PHE A 326 -4.72 -12.89 8.30
C PHE A 326 -5.02 -12.30 6.91
N TRP A 327 -4.19 -11.40 6.44
CA TRP A 327 -4.36 -10.75 5.15
C TRP A 327 -3.81 -11.63 4.01
N THR A 328 -4.49 -11.60 2.87
CA THR A 328 -4.20 -12.42 1.69
C THR A 328 -4.55 -11.67 0.41
N GLY A 329 -4.27 -12.30 -0.72
CA GLY A 329 -4.43 -11.71 -2.04
C GLY A 329 -3.17 -10.94 -2.47
N PRO A 330 -3.07 -10.59 -3.76
CA PRO A 330 -1.88 -9.96 -4.33
C PRO A 330 -1.57 -8.59 -3.72
N ALA A 331 -2.59 -7.94 -3.15
CA ALA A 331 -2.48 -6.64 -2.51
C ALA A 331 -2.50 -6.69 -0.97
N CYS A 332 -2.64 -7.88 -0.37
CA CYS A 332 -2.98 -8.05 1.04
C CYS A 332 -4.27 -7.35 1.49
N SER A 333 -5.22 -7.14 0.56
CA SER A 333 -6.50 -6.48 0.82
C SER A 333 -7.61 -7.43 1.26
N VAL A 334 -7.38 -8.75 1.24
CA VAL A 334 -8.40 -9.76 1.56
C VAL A 334 -8.11 -10.37 2.92
N LEU A 335 -8.92 -10.00 3.92
CA LEU A 335 -8.89 -10.63 5.23
C LEU A 335 -9.43 -12.07 5.13
N ARG A 336 -8.54 -13.06 5.28
CA ARG A 336 -8.89 -14.48 5.26
C ARG A 336 -8.92 -15.05 6.68
N CYS A 337 -10.13 -15.23 7.16
CA CYS A 337 -10.41 -15.90 8.42
C CYS A 337 -10.26 -17.41 8.24
N ARG A 338 -9.68 -18.10 9.23
CA ARG A 338 -9.29 -19.52 9.13
C ARG A 338 -10.47 -20.49 8.91
N SER A 339 -11.69 -20.06 9.25
CA SER A 339 -12.93 -20.85 9.13
C SER A 339 -14.03 -19.98 8.54
N SER A 340 -14.75 -20.49 7.53
CA SER A 340 -15.89 -19.88 6.80
C SER A 340 -16.66 -18.81 7.59
N ASN A 341 -16.12 -17.59 7.59
CA ASN A 341 -16.66 -16.43 8.32
C ASN A 341 -16.98 -16.70 9.81
N CYS A 342 -16.00 -17.20 10.57
CA CYS A 342 -16.14 -17.50 12.01
C CYS A 342 -17.30 -18.46 12.32
N SER A 343 -17.47 -19.48 11.46
CA SER A 343 -18.55 -20.49 11.55
C SER A 343 -19.95 -19.87 11.62
N SER A 344 -20.16 -18.67 11.06
CA SER A 344 -21.39 -17.86 11.20
C SER A 344 -21.78 -17.45 12.63
N HIS A 345 -20.87 -17.66 13.60
CA HIS A 345 -21.06 -17.37 15.02
C HIS A 345 -20.11 -16.29 15.53
N GLY A 346 -19.63 -15.43 14.64
CA GLY A 346 -18.77 -14.32 15.02
C GLY A 346 -18.49 -13.36 13.87
N ILE A 347 -17.78 -12.28 14.20
CA ILE A 347 -17.29 -11.30 13.24
C ILE A 347 -15.78 -11.48 13.13
N CYS A 348 -15.27 -11.48 11.90
CA CYS A 348 -13.85 -11.58 11.66
C CYS A 348 -13.19 -10.20 11.72
N THR A 349 -12.12 -10.10 12.50
CA THR A 349 -11.33 -8.89 12.74
C THR A 349 -9.85 -9.16 12.49
N GLU A 350 -9.02 -8.13 12.49
CA GLU A 350 -7.56 -8.26 12.38
C GLU A 350 -6.94 -9.15 13.47
N GLY A 351 -7.55 -9.20 14.66
CA GLY A 351 -7.13 -10.07 15.77
C GLY A 351 -7.65 -11.50 15.70
N GLY A 352 -8.40 -11.87 14.66
CA GLY A 352 -9.10 -13.14 14.52
C GLY A 352 -10.61 -13.03 14.71
N CYS A 353 -11.27 -14.16 15.00
CA CYS A 353 -12.72 -14.21 15.19
C CYS A 353 -13.14 -13.69 16.56
N VAL A 354 -14.02 -12.69 16.57
CA VAL A 354 -14.74 -12.24 17.75
C VAL A 354 -16.08 -12.97 17.77
N CYS A 355 -16.27 -13.88 18.73
CA CYS A 355 -17.44 -14.74 18.77
C CYS A 355 -18.67 -14.04 19.35
N ASN A 356 -19.84 -14.38 18.79
CA ASN A 356 -21.13 -14.02 19.35
C ASN A 356 -21.34 -14.70 20.71
N ASN A 357 -22.29 -14.20 21.50
CA ASN A 357 -22.64 -14.78 22.79
C ASN A 357 -22.92 -16.28 22.69
N GLY A 358 -22.42 -17.04 23.66
CA GLY A 358 -22.61 -18.48 23.72
C GLY A 358 -21.66 -19.31 22.85
N TRP A 359 -20.70 -18.69 22.17
CA TRP A 359 -19.70 -19.34 21.33
C TRP A 359 -18.28 -18.91 21.69
N ILE A 360 -17.34 -19.85 21.61
CA ILE A 360 -15.93 -19.68 21.94
C ILE A 360 -15.03 -20.44 20.95
N GLY A 361 -13.73 -20.26 21.13
CA GLY A 361 -12.69 -20.86 20.31
C GLY A 361 -12.23 -19.95 19.17
N PRO A 362 -11.10 -20.28 18.53
CA PRO A 362 -10.46 -19.42 17.51
C PRO A 362 -11.28 -19.29 16.21
N SER A 363 -12.39 -20.02 16.08
CA SER A 363 -13.27 -20.03 14.91
C SER A 363 -14.75 -19.99 15.28
N CYS A 364 -15.07 -19.73 16.55
CA CYS A 364 -16.45 -19.71 17.07
C CYS A 364 -17.25 -20.97 16.75
N ASN A 365 -16.59 -22.14 16.77
CA ASN A 365 -17.21 -23.43 16.47
C ASN A 365 -17.57 -24.23 17.73
N VAL A 366 -17.20 -23.73 18.92
CA VAL A 366 -17.46 -24.40 20.20
C VAL A 366 -18.50 -23.59 20.95
N SER A 367 -19.61 -24.20 21.33
CA SER A 367 -20.60 -23.56 22.22
C SER A 367 -20.07 -23.49 23.65
N CYS A 368 -20.66 -22.63 24.50
CA CYS A 368 -20.25 -22.56 25.90
C CYS A 368 -20.39 -23.91 26.62
N PRO A 369 -19.42 -24.26 27.49
CA PRO A 369 -19.51 -25.47 28.28
C PRO A 369 -20.73 -25.45 29.20
N GLN A 370 -21.24 -26.64 29.51
CA GLN A 370 -22.37 -26.82 30.44
C GLN A 370 -22.17 -26.02 31.73
N GLY A 371 -23.19 -25.25 32.11
CA GLY A 371 -23.16 -24.39 33.29
C GLY A 371 -22.64 -22.97 33.04
N TYR A 372 -22.30 -22.60 31.80
CA TYR A 372 -21.86 -21.26 31.43
C TYR A 372 -22.59 -20.72 30.19
N TYR A 373 -22.68 -19.39 30.08
CA TYR A 373 -23.37 -18.71 28.98
C TYR A 373 -22.81 -17.30 28.69
N GLY A 374 -23.28 -16.69 27.61
CA GLY A 374 -23.04 -15.28 27.28
C GLY A 374 -21.69 -15.03 26.60
N GLU A 375 -21.25 -13.77 26.60
CA GLU A 375 -19.99 -13.35 25.96
C GLU A 375 -18.78 -14.05 26.61
N GLY A 376 -18.01 -14.78 25.81
CA GLY A 376 -16.84 -15.52 26.28
C GLY A 376 -17.13 -16.55 27.38
N CYS A 377 -18.38 -17.02 27.51
CA CYS A 377 -18.83 -17.95 28.54
C CYS A 377 -18.54 -17.49 29.98
N ARG A 378 -18.59 -16.17 30.22
CA ARG A 378 -18.32 -15.59 31.56
C ARG A 378 -19.52 -15.68 32.50
N GLY A 379 -20.74 -15.78 31.97
CA GLY A 379 -21.95 -15.95 32.77
C GLY A 379 -22.02 -17.36 33.32
N LYS A 380 -22.22 -17.53 34.64
CA LYS A 380 -22.43 -18.83 35.27
C LYS A 380 -23.93 -19.09 35.39
N CYS A 381 -24.37 -20.27 34.98
CA CYS A 381 -25.77 -20.68 35.12
C CYS A 381 -26.11 -21.00 36.57
N HIS A 382 -27.32 -20.65 36.99
CA HIS A 382 -27.81 -20.82 38.37
C HIS A 382 -29.07 -21.68 38.43
N CYS A 383 -29.31 -22.47 37.38
CA CYS A 383 -30.42 -23.41 37.32
C CYS A 383 -30.32 -24.44 38.45
N GLN A 384 -31.44 -24.71 39.10
CA GLN A 384 -31.59 -25.67 40.18
C GLN A 384 -32.17 -26.99 39.65
N ASN A 385 -32.26 -28.01 40.50
CA ASN A 385 -32.91 -29.28 40.20
C ASN A 385 -32.39 -29.97 38.91
N ASN A 386 -31.06 -29.96 38.70
CA ASN A 386 -30.39 -30.53 37.52
C ASN A 386 -30.85 -29.98 36.17
N ALA A 387 -31.44 -28.79 36.13
CA ALA A 387 -31.81 -28.13 34.89
C ALA A 387 -30.57 -27.64 34.11
N THR A 388 -30.67 -27.65 32.78
CA THR A 388 -29.63 -27.13 31.88
C THR A 388 -29.96 -25.71 31.45
N CYS A 389 -28.95 -24.86 31.27
CA CYS A 389 -29.15 -23.52 30.75
C CYS A 389 -28.86 -23.43 29.25
N ASP A 390 -29.55 -22.50 28.59
CA ASP A 390 -29.22 -22.06 27.24
C ASP A 390 -27.83 -21.40 27.22
N HIS A 391 -26.97 -21.84 26.31
CA HIS A 391 -25.58 -21.39 26.25
C HIS A 391 -25.43 -19.94 25.77
N VAL A 392 -26.44 -19.35 25.12
CA VAL A 392 -26.41 -17.96 24.62
C VAL A 392 -26.94 -17.00 25.68
N TYR A 393 -28.11 -17.28 26.25
CA TYR A 393 -28.86 -16.36 27.12
C TYR A 393 -28.86 -16.75 28.60
N GLY A 394 -28.47 -17.98 28.94
CA GLY A 394 -28.45 -18.46 30.33
C GLY A 394 -29.82 -18.88 30.88
N THR A 395 -30.85 -18.89 30.04
CA THR A 395 -32.22 -19.27 30.46
C THR A 395 -32.28 -20.75 30.81
N CYS A 396 -32.90 -21.09 31.94
CA CYS A 396 -32.99 -22.47 32.40
C CYS A 396 -34.08 -23.26 31.66
N GLN A 397 -33.72 -24.44 31.18
CA GLN A 397 -34.63 -25.46 30.67
C GLN A 397 -34.87 -26.47 31.79
N CYS A 398 -36.06 -26.39 32.39
CA CYS A 398 -36.43 -27.23 33.53
C CYS A 398 -36.68 -28.67 33.12
N LEU A 399 -36.24 -29.61 33.95
CA LEU A 399 -36.63 -31.01 33.86
C LEU A 399 -38.12 -31.17 34.20
N ASP A 400 -38.71 -32.26 33.73
CA ASP A 400 -40.10 -32.61 33.99
C ASP A 400 -40.41 -32.57 35.49
N GLY A 401 -41.48 -31.87 35.84
CA GLY A 401 -41.88 -31.71 37.24
C GLY A 401 -41.32 -30.49 37.95
N TYR A 402 -40.57 -29.63 37.26
CA TYR A 402 -40.07 -28.36 37.79
C TYR A 402 -40.45 -27.17 36.91
N THR A 403 -40.60 -26.00 37.54
CA THR A 403 -40.92 -24.71 36.93
C THR A 403 -40.21 -23.57 37.67
N GLY A 404 -40.42 -22.34 37.22
CA GLY A 404 -39.72 -21.16 37.71
C GLY A 404 -38.56 -20.73 36.80
N VAL A 405 -38.03 -19.54 37.03
CA VAL A 405 -36.97 -18.95 36.18
C VAL A 405 -35.61 -19.64 36.34
N LEU A 406 -35.37 -20.25 37.50
CA LEU A 406 -34.21 -21.07 37.80
C LEU A 406 -34.57 -22.55 37.98
N CYS A 407 -35.80 -22.95 37.63
CA CYS A 407 -36.32 -24.30 37.87
C CYS A 407 -36.32 -24.70 39.35
N GLU A 408 -36.47 -23.71 40.24
CA GLU A 408 -36.43 -23.84 41.69
C GLU A 408 -37.74 -24.38 42.27
N GLU A 409 -38.84 -24.27 41.53
CA GLU A 409 -40.17 -24.67 41.98
C GLU A 409 -40.54 -26.05 41.45
N VAL A 410 -41.17 -26.87 42.28
CA VAL A 410 -41.83 -28.11 41.84
C VAL A 410 -43.15 -27.74 41.16
N CYS A 411 -43.62 -28.54 40.20
CA CYS A 411 -44.90 -28.26 39.55
C CYS A 411 -46.03 -28.02 40.56
N PRO A 412 -46.86 -26.98 40.32
CA PRO A 412 -47.96 -26.67 41.21
C PRO A 412 -48.94 -27.84 41.26
N LEU A 413 -49.64 -27.95 42.40
CA LEU A 413 -50.64 -28.99 42.60
C LEU A 413 -51.67 -28.99 41.46
N GLY A 414 -51.92 -30.17 40.90
CA GLY A 414 -52.80 -30.34 39.75
C GLY A 414 -52.11 -30.35 38.39
N SER A 415 -50.79 -30.12 38.30
CA SER A 415 -50.04 -30.30 37.05
C SER A 415 -48.71 -31.05 37.21
N TYR A 416 -48.20 -31.59 36.09
CA TYR A 416 -46.99 -32.41 36.05
C TYR A 416 -46.31 -32.33 34.67
N GLY A 417 -45.13 -32.95 34.55
CA GLY A 417 -44.43 -33.13 33.28
C GLY A 417 -43.67 -31.87 32.82
N PRO A 418 -43.30 -31.76 31.53
CA PRO A 418 -42.50 -30.67 31.00
C PRO A 418 -43.22 -29.33 31.15
N GLN A 419 -42.52 -28.33 31.71
CA GLN A 419 -43.05 -26.99 32.01
C GLN A 419 -44.39 -27.00 32.80
N CYS A 420 -44.70 -28.09 33.50
CA CYS A 420 -45.93 -28.27 34.27
C CYS A 420 -47.22 -28.06 33.45
N GLN A 421 -47.19 -28.37 32.16
CA GLN A 421 -48.34 -28.17 31.26
C GLN A 421 -49.36 -29.32 31.30
N ASN A 422 -49.02 -30.49 31.85
CA ASN A 422 -49.93 -31.63 31.86
C ASN A 422 -50.80 -31.64 33.11
N PRO A 423 -52.14 -31.74 32.99
CA PRO A 423 -53.03 -31.77 34.15
C PRO A 423 -53.04 -33.15 34.84
N CYS A 424 -53.04 -33.17 36.18
CA CYS A 424 -53.14 -34.41 36.97
C CYS A 424 -54.52 -35.07 36.81
N HIS A 425 -54.56 -36.36 36.44
CA HIS A 425 -55.81 -37.12 36.22
C HIS A 425 -56.16 -38.14 37.33
N CYS A 426 -55.69 -37.94 38.57
CA CYS A 426 -55.96 -38.86 39.68
C CYS A 426 -57.41 -38.74 40.21
N LYS A 427 -57.95 -39.81 40.81
CA LYS A 427 -59.37 -39.96 41.23
C LYS A 427 -59.86 -38.93 42.28
N ASN A 428 -58.94 -38.29 43.00
CA ASN A 428 -59.22 -37.19 43.96
C ASN A 428 -58.61 -35.83 43.52
N GLN A 429 -58.23 -35.73 42.23
CA GLN A 429 -57.96 -34.52 41.42
C GLN A 429 -57.10 -33.41 42.02
N CYS A 430 -55.93 -33.74 42.60
CA CYS A 430 -55.18 -32.66 43.23
C CYS A 430 -53.68 -32.94 43.41
N TYR A 431 -53.31 -34.17 43.77
CA TYR A 431 -51.92 -34.57 43.92
C TYR A 431 -51.56 -35.70 42.96
N CYS A 432 -50.56 -35.47 42.12
CA CYS A 432 -49.88 -36.48 41.32
C CYS A 432 -48.37 -36.22 41.36
N HIS A 433 -47.55 -37.24 41.10
CA HIS A 433 -46.10 -37.08 41.10
C HIS A 433 -45.69 -35.99 40.08
N HIS A 434 -45.04 -34.93 40.56
CA HIS A 434 -44.74 -33.73 39.76
C HIS A 434 -44.02 -34.02 38.43
N ALA A 435 -43.06 -34.96 38.39
CA ALA A 435 -42.42 -35.33 37.12
C ALA A 435 -43.27 -36.27 36.23
N THR A 436 -43.81 -37.36 36.78
CA THR A 436 -44.35 -38.49 35.99
C THR A 436 -45.88 -38.53 35.90
N GLY A 437 -46.59 -37.76 36.72
CA GLY A 437 -48.04 -37.79 36.81
C GLY A 437 -48.60 -39.02 37.54
N SER A 438 -47.74 -39.87 38.13
CA SER A 438 -48.16 -41.09 38.82
C SER A 438 -48.97 -40.80 40.08
N CYS A 439 -50.03 -41.57 40.30
CA CYS A 439 -50.94 -41.44 41.45
C CYS A 439 -50.59 -42.40 42.62
N ASN A 440 -49.48 -43.13 42.55
CA ASN A 440 -49.15 -44.18 43.51
C ASN A 440 -48.46 -43.61 44.76
N LYS A 441 -49.07 -43.75 45.95
CA LYS A 441 -48.57 -43.17 47.20
C LYS A 441 -47.61 -44.13 47.90
N THR A 442 -46.31 -43.86 47.87
CA THR A 442 -45.30 -44.62 48.64
C THR A 442 -44.24 -43.76 49.35
N GLN A 443 -44.46 -42.46 49.60
CA GLN A 443 -43.53 -41.60 50.36
C GLN A 443 -44.16 -40.94 51.59
N GLU A 444 -43.29 -40.50 52.52
CA GLU A 444 -43.44 -40.38 53.98
C GLU A 444 -44.69 -39.68 54.56
N PRO A 445 -45.12 -40.05 55.79
CA PRO A 445 -46.44 -39.72 56.34
C PRO A 445 -46.62 -38.27 56.82
N THR A 446 -45.56 -37.47 56.88
CA THR A 446 -45.54 -36.17 57.58
C THR A 446 -46.04 -35.00 56.74
N GLU A 447 -46.05 -35.08 55.40
CA GLU A 447 -46.56 -34.00 54.51
C GLU A 447 -48.01 -34.22 54.05
N MET A 448 -48.60 -35.39 54.34
CA MET A 448 -49.89 -35.80 53.80
C MET A 448 -51.07 -34.92 54.30
N LEU A 449 -51.01 -34.41 55.55
CA LEU A 449 -52.06 -33.54 56.10
C LEU A 449 -52.03 -32.13 55.51
N THR A 450 -50.84 -31.58 55.25
CA THR A 450 -50.65 -30.25 54.66
C THR A 450 -51.10 -30.23 53.19
N ILE A 451 -50.79 -31.30 52.44
CA ILE A 451 -51.17 -31.48 51.04
C ILE A 451 -52.69 -31.64 50.88
N VAL A 452 -53.36 -32.37 51.79
CA VAL A 452 -54.84 -32.50 51.77
C VAL A 452 -55.53 -31.17 52.11
N GLY A 453 -54.95 -30.37 53.01
CA GLY A 453 -55.46 -29.04 53.37
C GLY A 453 -55.43 -28.02 52.23
N GLN A 454 -54.29 -27.91 51.54
CA GLN A 454 -54.12 -26.97 50.41
C GLN A 454 -55.00 -27.30 49.21
N CYS A 455 -55.30 -28.59 49.01
CA CYS A 455 -56.21 -29.05 47.96
C CYS A 455 -57.69 -28.78 48.26
N MET A 456 -58.11 -28.79 49.53
CA MET A 456 -59.47 -28.37 49.88
C MET A 456 -59.68 -26.85 49.69
N GLU A 457 -58.66 -26.02 49.92
CA GLU A 457 -58.77 -24.56 49.69
C GLU A 457 -58.92 -24.19 48.21
N THR A 458 -58.24 -24.88 47.29
CA THR A 458 -58.35 -24.62 45.83
C THR A 458 -59.69 -25.12 45.25
N LEU A 459 -60.22 -26.23 45.78
CA LEU A 459 -61.57 -26.72 45.46
C LEU A 459 -62.67 -25.74 45.96
N LEU A 460 -62.45 -25.08 47.10
CA LEU A 460 -63.34 -24.03 47.60
C LEU A 460 -63.25 -22.75 46.76
N CYS A 461 -62.05 -22.35 46.30
CA CYS A 461 -61.86 -21.15 45.47
C CYS A 461 -62.47 -21.30 44.07
N THR A 462 -62.37 -22.48 43.45
CA THR A 462 -62.98 -22.76 42.13
C THR A 462 -64.51 -22.90 42.21
N SER A 463 -65.04 -23.39 43.33
CA SER A 463 -66.47 -23.33 43.66
C SER A 463 -66.96 -21.90 43.91
N TRP A 464 -66.12 -21.03 44.48
CA TRP A 464 -66.47 -19.64 44.77
C TRP A 464 -66.43 -18.75 43.51
N MET A 465 -65.44 -18.94 42.63
CA MET A 465 -65.35 -18.23 41.34
C MET A 465 -66.46 -18.64 40.35
N LYS A 466 -66.97 -19.88 40.40
CA LYS A 466 -68.11 -20.31 39.56
C LYS A 466 -69.46 -19.72 39.99
N ASN A 467 -69.57 -19.19 41.20
CA ASN A 467 -70.81 -18.60 41.74
C ASN A 467 -70.82 -17.06 41.70
N LEU A 468 -69.80 -16.40 41.13
CA LEU A 468 -69.96 -15.02 40.69
C LEU A 468 -70.62 -15.00 39.31
N HIS A 469 -71.85 -14.47 39.28
CA HIS A 469 -72.57 -14.14 38.04
C HIS A 469 -71.68 -13.31 37.08
N PRO A 470 -71.67 -13.61 35.77
CA PRO A 470 -70.95 -12.82 34.78
C PRO A 470 -71.78 -11.60 34.37
N GLU A 471 -72.11 -10.72 35.31
CA GLU A 471 -72.77 -9.45 35.01
C GLU A 471 -72.10 -8.31 35.76
N THR A 472 -70.83 -8.03 35.46
CA THR A 472 -70.21 -6.68 35.55
C THR A 472 -68.78 -6.63 35.00
N ALA A 473 -68.51 -7.24 33.84
CA ALA A 473 -67.43 -6.73 32.98
C ALA A 473 -68.00 -5.57 32.15
N LYS A 474 -68.27 -4.43 32.81
CA LYS A 474 -68.52 -3.18 32.08
C LYS A 474 -67.23 -2.86 31.33
N ASN A 475 -67.27 -2.95 30.00
CA ASN A 475 -66.26 -2.38 29.12
C ASN A 475 -66.00 -0.94 29.58
N ILE A 476 -64.81 -0.69 30.14
CA ILE A 476 -64.40 0.61 30.67
C ILE A 476 -64.26 1.66 29.55
N PHE A 477 -64.27 1.23 28.29
CA PHE A 477 -64.15 2.12 27.14
C PHE A 477 -65.35 1.96 26.21
N THR A 478 -66.08 3.05 26.00
CA THR A 478 -67.11 3.14 24.95
C THR A 478 -66.42 3.36 23.61
N GLU A 479 -67.10 3.05 22.50
CA GLU A 479 -66.61 3.27 21.11
C GLU A 479 -66.03 4.68 20.90
N ARG A 480 -66.62 5.68 21.57
CA ARG A 480 -66.14 7.08 21.55
C ARG A 480 -64.78 7.26 22.21
N THR A 481 -64.46 6.50 23.26
CA THR A 481 -63.17 6.60 23.95
C THR A 481 -62.06 5.93 23.14
N TRP A 482 -62.37 4.81 22.47
CA TRP A 482 -61.45 4.18 21.51
C TRP A 482 -61.19 5.11 20.31
N ALA A 483 -62.22 5.73 19.74
CA ALA A 483 -62.06 6.68 18.64
C ALA A 483 -61.23 7.91 19.01
N VAL A 484 -61.37 8.42 20.24
CA VAL A 484 -60.56 9.55 20.75
C VAL A 484 -59.11 9.12 20.95
N LEU A 485 -58.85 7.97 21.58
CA LEU A 485 -57.49 7.45 21.79
C LEU A 485 -56.76 7.15 20.47
N THR A 486 -57.43 6.55 19.49
CA THR A 486 -56.81 6.27 18.18
C THR A 486 -56.55 7.56 17.39
N SER A 487 -57.46 8.55 17.50
CA SER A 487 -57.29 9.84 16.81
C SER A 487 -56.17 10.68 17.41
N THR A 488 -55.99 10.68 18.74
CA THR A 488 -54.89 11.40 19.39
C THR A 488 -53.54 10.74 19.10
N LEU A 489 -53.46 9.41 19.11
CA LEU A 489 -52.25 8.67 18.72
C LEU A 489 -51.89 8.88 17.25
N ALA A 490 -52.88 8.89 16.34
CA ALA A 490 -52.65 9.19 14.93
C ALA A 490 -52.15 10.62 14.72
N LEU A 491 -52.71 11.61 15.43
CA LEU A 491 -52.26 13.00 15.37
C LEU A 491 -50.82 13.15 15.86
N LEU A 492 -50.45 12.48 16.96
CA LEU A 492 -49.08 12.49 17.48
C LEU A 492 -48.07 11.86 16.51
N LEU A 493 -48.45 10.77 15.83
CA LEU A 493 -47.63 10.15 14.79
C LEU A 493 -47.43 11.08 13.58
N VAL A 494 -48.47 11.77 13.13
CA VAL A 494 -48.36 12.73 12.01
C VAL A 494 -47.48 13.93 12.40
N LEU A 495 -47.61 14.44 13.63
CA LEU A 495 -46.76 15.52 14.13
C LEU A 495 -45.29 15.08 14.25
N SER A 496 -45.03 13.86 14.73
CA SER A 496 -43.68 13.28 14.80
C SER A 496 -43.06 13.08 13.41
N ALA A 497 -43.84 12.57 12.44
CA ALA A 497 -43.39 12.41 11.06
C ALA A 497 -43.12 13.77 10.41
N GLY A 498 -44.01 14.75 10.60
CA GLY A 498 -43.82 16.12 10.10
C GLY A 498 -42.59 16.81 10.68
N PHE A 499 -42.33 16.64 11.98
CA PHE A 499 -41.12 17.17 12.61
C PHE A 499 -39.84 16.54 12.03
N ASN A 500 -39.84 15.21 11.81
CA ASN A 500 -38.72 14.52 11.18
C ASN A 500 -38.48 14.95 9.72
N VAL A 501 -39.55 15.19 8.94
CA VAL A 501 -39.44 15.71 7.57
C VAL A 501 -38.89 17.14 7.54
N ILE A 502 -39.30 18.00 8.49
CA ILE A 502 -38.75 19.36 8.62
C ILE A 502 -37.28 19.34 9.03
N LEU A 503 -36.89 18.42 9.93
CA LEU A 503 -35.49 18.24 10.33
C LEU A 503 -34.62 17.75 9.16
N PHE A 504 -35.16 16.88 8.30
CA PHE A 504 -34.48 16.40 7.10
C PHE A 504 -34.40 17.49 6.02
N GLY A 505 -35.45 18.29 5.85
CA GLY A 505 -35.51 19.41 4.91
C GLY A 505 -34.61 20.59 5.28
N LYS A 506 -34.39 20.85 6.57
CA LYS A 506 -33.46 21.89 7.06
C LYS A 506 -31.98 21.53 6.90
N ARG A 507 -31.63 20.28 6.59
CA ARG A 507 -30.24 19.82 6.52
C ARG A 507 -29.54 20.10 5.19
N ASN A 508 -30.20 20.76 4.23
CA ASN A 508 -29.69 20.91 2.85
C ASN A 508 -29.54 22.34 2.32
N ILE A 509 -29.56 23.39 3.16
CA ILE A 509 -29.18 24.75 2.72
C ILE A 509 -28.45 25.48 3.84
N GLU A 510 -27.14 25.26 3.98
CA GLU A 510 -26.23 26.29 4.50
C GLU A 510 -24.93 26.28 3.67
N ASP A 511 -24.65 27.43 3.05
CA ASP A 511 -23.48 27.77 2.27
C ASP A 511 -22.17 27.44 3.01
N TRP A 512 -21.26 26.75 2.33
CA TRP A 512 -19.87 26.60 2.78
C TRP A 512 -19.14 27.93 2.63
N LYS A 513 -19.13 28.75 3.67
CA LYS A 513 -18.23 29.91 3.81
C LYS A 513 -17.04 29.50 4.68
N TYR A 514 -15.90 29.25 4.05
CA TYR A 514 -14.63 29.10 4.76
C TYR A 514 -14.26 30.43 5.45
N SER A 515 -14.12 30.43 6.77
CA SER A 515 -13.47 31.50 7.53
C SER A 515 -12.07 31.07 7.93
N TYR A 516 -11.06 31.73 7.38
CA TYR A 516 -9.67 31.65 7.84
C TYR A 516 -9.57 32.32 9.22
N HIS A 517 -9.12 31.57 10.23
CA HIS A 517 -8.63 32.16 11.49
C HIS A 517 -7.10 32.20 11.47
N GLN A 518 -6.57 33.41 11.48
CA GLN A 518 -5.14 33.71 11.65
C GLN A 518 -4.76 33.43 13.10
N LEU A 519 -3.77 32.56 13.32
CA LEU A 519 -3.19 32.31 14.65
C LEU A 519 -2.40 33.54 15.10
N GLN A 520 -2.93 34.27 16.08
CA GLN A 520 -2.16 35.20 16.91
C GLN A 520 -1.80 34.53 18.24
N GLU A 521 -0.56 34.82 18.63
CA GLU A 521 0.20 34.35 19.78
C GLU A 521 -0.60 34.31 21.09
N ILE A 522 -0.62 33.14 21.73
CA ILE A 522 -0.89 33.02 23.16
C ILE A 522 0.45 32.74 23.85
N LYS A 523 0.95 33.76 24.54
CA LYS A 523 2.03 33.68 25.52
C LYS A 523 1.58 32.80 26.68
N GLY A 524 2.35 31.78 26.99
CA GLY A 524 2.23 30.98 28.20
C GLY A 524 3.59 30.40 28.57
N ASN A 525 4.29 31.09 29.49
CA ASN A 525 5.49 30.60 30.15
C ASN A 525 5.21 29.24 30.81
N LEU A 526 6.09 28.27 30.59
CA LEU A 526 6.26 27.13 31.48
C LEU A 526 7.76 26.89 31.65
N GLU A 527 8.17 26.98 32.90
CA GLU A 527 9.53 26.90 33.41
C GLU A 527 10.14 25.53 33.15
N VAL A 528 11.41 25.55 32.77
CA VAL A 528 12.29 24.39 32.61
C VAL A 528 12.92 24.08 33.98
N PRO A 529 12.98 22.80 34.40
CA PRO A 529 14.08 22.36 35.25
C PRO A 529 14.99 21.35 34.55
N ASP A 530 16.26 21.52 34.91
CA ASP A 530 17.50 20.89 34.49
C ASP A 530 17.55 19.37 34.18
N VAL A 531 18.32 19.13 33.12
CA VAL A 531 19.29 18.04 32.85
C VAL A 531 19.71 17.21 34.08
N LEU A 532 19.59 15.88 33.95
CA LEU A 532 20.46 14.91 34.65
C LEU A 532 20.80 13.72 33.73
N GLU A 533 22.06 13.32 33.84
CA GLU A 533 22.87 12.35 33.10
C GLU A 533 22.54 10.85 33.40
N PRO A 534 23.19 9.86 32.73
CA PRO A 534 22.70 8.48 32.59
C PRO A 534 23.03 7.59 33.80
N PHE A 535 22.12 6.64 34.08
CA PHE A 535 22.27 5.66 35.16
C PHE A 535 22.91 4.35 34.68
N ASP A 536 24.06 4.04 35.27
CA ASP A 536 24.70 2.72 35.39
C ASP A 536 23.83 1.75 36.20
N LEU A 537 23.80 0.47 35.81
CA LEU A 537 23.36 -0.63 36.67
C LEU A 537 24.46 -1.68 36.77
N HIS A 538 25.15 -1.68 37.91
CA HIS A 538 25.89 -2.82 38.44
C HIS A 538 24.91 -3.82 39.07
N GLU A 539 25.00 -5.09 38.69
CA GLU A 539 24.45 -6.24 39.42
C GLU A 539 25.36 -6.63 40.59
N PRO A 540 24.82 -7.18 41.69
CA PRO A 540 25.58 -7.95 42.66
C PRO A 540 25.47 -9.47 42.42
N GLN A 541 26.59 -10.14 42.71
CA GLN A 541 26.80 -11.59 42.70
C GLN A 541 25.82 -12.37 43.59
N GLY A 542 25.50 -13.59 43.14
CA GLY A 542 24.88 -14.65 43.91
C GLY A 542 25.04 -16.00 43.21
N ASP A 543 26.21 -16.63 43.39
CA ASP A 543 26.54 -18.00 42.95
C ASP A 543 25.68 -19.04 43.66
N ILE A 544 25.01 -19.93 42.90
CA ILE A 544 24.70 -21.31 43.31
C ILE A 544 24.87 -22.24 42.09
N ASP A 545 25.69 -23.27 42.31
CA ASP A 545 26.23 -24.27 41.40
C ASP A 545 25.24 -25.06 40.54
N LEU A 546 25.61 -25.23 39.26
CA LEU A 546 25.16 -26.32 38.39
C LEU A 546 26.01 -27.57 38.63
N PHE A 547 25.39 -28.64 39.13
CA PHE A 547 25.89 -30.00 38.93
C PHE A 547 25.03 -30.74 37.90
N HIS A 548 25.71 -31.12 36.82
CA HIS A 548 25.46 -32.23 35.89
C HIS A 548 24.34 -33.21 36.24
N PHE A 549 23.48 -33.54 35.26
CA PHE A 549 23.18 -34.95 34.94
C PHE A 549 22.98 -35.17 33.44
N LYS A 550 23.76 -36.14 32.93
CA LYS A 550 23.73 -36.71 31.59
C LYS A 550 22.60 -37.75 31.47
N ASP A 551 22.18 -37.94 30.23
CA ASP A 551 21.42 -39.08 29.71
C ASP A 551 21.94 -40.44 30.19
N GLY A 552 21.00 -41.33 30.51
CA GLY A 552 21.22 -42.76 30.77
C GLY A 552 19.93 -43.56 30.61
N ASN A 553 19.92 -44.43 29.60
CA ASN A 553 18.85 -45.33 29.13
C ASN A 553 18.43 -46.41 30.19
N PRO A 554 17.34 -47.18 29.98
CA PRO A 554 16.60 -47.94 30.98
C PRO A 554 17.06 -49.40 31.13
N ARG A 555 16.69 -50.05 32.25
CA ARG A 555 16.25 -51.46 32.34
C ARG A 555 15.95 -51.87 33.79
N SER A 556 15.01 -52.83 33.86
CA SER A 556 14.56 -53.71 34.96
C SER A 556 13.86 -53.08 36.15
#